data_AF-A0A7S1B0L5-F1
#
_entry.id   AF-A0A7S1B0L5-F1
#
_cell.length_a   1.000
_cell.length_b   1.000
_cell.length_c   1.000
_cell.angle_alpha   90.00
_cell.angle_beta   90.00
_cell.angle_gamma   90.00
#
_symmetry.space_group_name_H-M   'P 1'
#
loop_
_entity.id
_entity.type
_entity.pdbx_description
1 polymer ?
#
loop_
_entity_poly.entity_id
_entity_poly.type
_entity_poly.pdbx_seq_one_letter_code
_entity_poly.pdbx_strand_id
1 'polypeptide(L)'
;TGTMAPSLPDSDRVDNLERLTRSMLGELKAGRSPPREALLVILDKNQAGCETLADEADGQTSRIGQLVELVCQHEEISLTDNVVPSARPSLGNFIGWGHSESGYNMDVALEVIDEQPKRAMQRARTLLKDLEVLQEQLDEKLRPEWLKVHDSLYNSKAGEPMQVVGIARNMEDVLRWRHQISAVLSWAGSVCHHLRDAIEVCQARRADREKWRSLTWTLISGADVHISARMAAVAWLRRVQAESYADRRPLDDAATENLVSTFANEVLARNLIVADDLQQRLKKCAGAVMRLVPERGAVHTAVQKLSDVKIEIDTVVHDTTELRVRLVGVRAKDVSATFTEDAEAALRELLSAIDRSKAALVGCPVDSHADSGNEEENSFRRWVRDVLLVR
;
A
#
# COMPACT_ATOMS: atom_id res chain seq x y z
N THR A 1 -47.44 13.35 35.23
CA THR A 1 -46.52 12.68 36.17
C THR A 1 -45.37 12.10 35.38
N GLY A 2 -44.14 12.46 35.73
CA GLY A 2 -42.91 11.95 35.09
C GLY A 2 -42.15 12.95 34.23
N THR A 3 -41.93 14.18 34.71
CA THR A 3 -40.93 15.07 34.12
C THR A 3 -39.55 14.51 34.46
N MET A 4 -38.90 13.82 33.51
CA MET A 4 -37.49 13.46 33.63
C MET A 4 -36.69 14.77 33.64
N ALA A 5 -35.97 15.00 34.73
CA ALA A 5 -35.01 16.09 34.82
C ALA A 5 -33.95 15.92 33.72
N PRO A 6 -33.53 17.01 33.05
CA PRO A 6 -32.47 16.93 32.07
C PRO A 6 -31.17 16.53 32.78
N SER A 7 -30.57 15.42 32.35
CA SER A 7 -29.21 15.06 32.73
C SER A 7 -28.27 16.15 32.24
N LEU A 8 -27.56 16.81 33.16
CA LEU A 8 -26.50 17.76 32.85
C LEU A 8 -25.43 17.10 31.96
N PRO A 9 -24.87 17.82 30.98
CA PRO A 9 -23.84 17.29 30.09
C PRO A 9 -22.58 16.90 30.88
N ASP A 10 -21.92 15.79 30.50
CA ASP A 10 -20.78 15.22 31.24
C ASP A 10 -19.59 16.19 31.41
N SER A 11 -19.49 17.23 30.57
CA SER A 11 -18.50 18.31 30.72
C SER A 11 -18.67 19.09 32.04
N ASP A 12 -19.91 19.33 32.49
CA ASP A 12 -20.18 20.03 33.77
C ASP A 12 -19.76 19.17 34.98
N ARG A 13 -19.69 17.84 34.84
CA ARG A 13 -19.28 16.94 35.93
C ARG A 13 -17.75 16.88 36.09
N VAL A 14 -17.02 16.86 34.98
CA VAL A 14 -15.55 16.81 34.95
C VAL A 14 -14.94 18.11 35.48
N ASP A 15 -15.49 19.27 35.07
CA ASP A 15 -15.05 20.61 35.50
C ASP A 15 -15.34 20.86 36.98
N ASN A 16 -16.47 20.37 37.47
CA ASN A 16 -16.81 20.45 38.89
C ASN A 16 -15.89 19.57 39.75
N LEU A 17 -15.51 18.37 39.28
CA LEU A 17 -14.59 17.50 40.00
C LEU A 17 -13.18 18.10 40.06
N GLU A 18 -12.61 18.59 38.95
CA GLU A 18 -11.32 19.28 38.98
C GLU A 18 -11.30 20.45 39.97
N ARG A 19 -12.35 21.29 39.95
CA ARG A 19 -12.46 22.44 40.85
C ARG A 19 -12.49 22.02 42.31
N LEU A 20 -13.25 20.97 42.63
CA LEU A 20 -13.31 20.39 43.98
C LEU A 20 -11.95 19.82 44.42
N THR A 21 -11.27 19.07 43.56
CA THR A 21 -9.94 18.51 43.84
C THR A 21 -8.91 19.61 44.07
N ARG A 22 -8.90 20.67 43.24
CA ARG A 22 -8.02 21.83 43.42
C ARG A 22 -8.30 22.59 44.71
N SER A 23 -9.58 22.77 45.07
CA SER A 23 -9.98 23.42 46.32
C SER A 23 -9.44 22.66 47.52
N MET A 24 -9.64 21.34 47.55
CA MET A 24 -9.21 20.53 48.69
C MET A 24 -7.69 20.34 48.75
N LEU A 25 -7.02 20.28 47.60
CA LEU A 25 -5.56 20.36 47.53
C LEU A 25 -5.05 21.69 48.13
N GLY A 26 -5.74 22.80 47.86
CA GLY A 26 -5.43 24.10 48.46
C GLY A 26 -5.56 24.11 49.98
N GLU A 27 -6.60 23.47 50.52
CA GLU A 27 -6.78 23.32 51.97
C GLU A 27 -5.66 22.48 52.60
N LEU A 28 -5.32 21.33 52.01
CA LEU A 28 -4.24 20.47 52.48
C LEU A 28 -2.89 21.21 52.47
N LYS A 29 -2.59 21.96 51.41
CA LYS A 29 -1.36 22.77 51.31
C LYS A 29 -1.30 23.93 52.29
N ALA A 30 -2.45 24.50 52.65
CA ALA A 30 -2.54 25.55 53.66
C ALA A 30 -2.39 25.01 55.10
N GLY A 31 -2.08 23.71 55.27
CA GLY A 31 -1.96 23.06 56.57
C GLY A 31 -3.29 22.84 57.26
N ARG A 32 -4.42 22.97 56.54
CA ARG A 32 -5.75 22.66 57.08
C ARG A 32 -5.98 21.15 56.94
N SER A 33 -6.67 20.57 57.92
CA SER A 33 -7.07 19.17 57.90
C SER A 33 -8.56 19.09 57.54
N PRO A 34 -8.91 18.97 56.23
CA PRO A 34 -10.29 18.72 55.84
C PRO A 34 -10.82 17.43 56.49
N PRO A 35 -12.14 17.32 56.69
CA PRO A 35 -12.73 16.13 57.28
C PRO A 35 -12.41 14.90 56.43
N ARG A 36 -12.09 13.79 57.10
CA ARG A 36 -11.67 12.55 56.47
C ARG A 36 -12.71 12.02 55.48
N GLU A 37 -13.99 12.13 55.82
CA GLU A 37 -15.10 11.71 54.97
C GLU A 37 -15.11 12.50 53.65
N ALA A 38 -14.79 13.79 53.67
CA ALA A 38 -14.70 14.61 52.46
C ALA A 38 -13.49 14.22 51.59
N LEU A 39 -12.36 13.88 52.24
CA LEU A 39 -11.18 13.37 51.54
C LEU A 39 -11.45 12.05 50.82
N LEU A 40 -12.08 11.09 51.50
CA LEU A 40 -12.47 9.80 50.91
C LEU A 40 -13.44 10.01 49.74
N VAL A 41 -14.47 10.84 49.90
CA VAL A 41 -15.44 11.10 48.81
C VAL A 41 -14.80 11.71 47.57
N ILE A 42 -13.89 12.68 47.72
CA ILE A 42 -13.24 13.30 46.56
C ILE A 42 -12.17 12.39 45.97
N LEU A 43 -11.51 11.56 46.79
CA LEU A 43 -10.74 10.47 46.26
C LEU A 43 -11.67 9.60 45.39
N ASP A 44 -12.66 8.90 45.92
CA ASP A 44 -13.47 7.95 45.15
C ASP A 44 -14.00 8.53 43.82
N LYS A 45 -14.40 9.81 43.83
CA LYS A 45 -14.81 10.53 42.62
C LYS A 45 -13.70 10.73 41.60
N ASN A 46 -12.49 11.06 42.04
CA ASN A 46 -11.32 11.17 41.18
C ASN A 46 -10.87 9.80 40.65
N GLN A 47 -10.99 8.73 41.43
CA GLN A 47 -10.77 7.36 40.92
C GLN A 47 -11.74 7.07 39.78
N ALA A 48 -13.04 7.21 40.03
CA ALA A 48 -14.07 6.97 39.02
C ALA A 48 -13.88 7.87 37.79
N GLY A 49 -13.48 9.14 37.99
CA GLY A 49 -13.17 10.06 36.91
C GLY A 49 -11.96 9.65 36.08
N CYS A 50 -10.92 9.09 36.71
CA CYS A 50 -9.77 8.56 35.98
C CYS A 50 -10.12 7.29 35.21
N GLU A 51 -10.85 6.35 35.83
CA GLU A 51 -11.29 5.11 35.16
C GLU A 51 -12.20 5.43 33.96
N THR A 52 -13.10 6.42 34.07
CA THR A 52 -13.95 6.84 32.94
C THR A 52 -13.12 7.37 31.76
N LEU A 53 -12.07 8.16 32.04
CA LEU A 53 -11.17 8.67 31.00
C LEU A 53 -10.29 7.57 30.41
N ALA A 54 -9.91 6.57 31.22
CA ALA A 54 -9.17 5.40 30.76
C ALA A 54 -10.02 4.53 29.82
N ASP A 55 -11.28 4.27 30.18
CA ASP A 55 -12.23 3.54 29.32
C ASP A 55 -12.43 4.27 27.98
N GLU A 56 -12.54 5.61 28.01
CA GLU A 56 -12.63 6.41 26.79
C GLU A 56 -11.34 6.34 25.95
N ALA A 57 -10.17 6.39 26.59
CA ALA A 57 -8.87 6.23 25.94
C ALA A 57 -8.69 4.85 25.30
N ASP A 58 -9.13 3.78 25.94
CA ASP A 58 -9.13 2.43 25.38
C ASP A 58 -10.04 2.37 24.14
N GLY A 59 -11.22 2.98 24.21
CA GLY A 59 -12.14 3.11 23.08
C GLY A 59 -11.52 3.85 21.88
N GLN A 60 -10.84 4.97 22.12
CA GLN A 60 -10.14 5.71 21.06
C GLN A 60 -8.93 4.94 20.53
N THR A 61 -8.18 4.26 21.38
CA THR A 61 -7.02 3.45 21.00
C THR A 61 -7.43 2.34 20.03
N SER A 62 -8.50 1.60 20.36
CA SER A 62 -9.04 0.57 19.48
C SER A 62 -9.49 1.14 18.13
N ARG A 63 -10.20 2.26 18.16
CA ARG A 63 -10.71 2.92 16.93
C ARG A 63 -9.60 3.44 16.04
N ILE A 64 -8.60 4.11 16.61
CA ILE A 64 -7.43 4.61 15.87
C ILE A 64 -6.63 3.43 15.32
N GLY A 65 -6.44 2.37 16.11
CA GLY A 65 -5.77 1.14 15.67
C GLY A 65 -6.42 0.52 14.44
N GLN A 66 -7.75 0.35 14.44
CA GLN A 66 -8.51 -0.16 13.29
C GLN A 66 -8.33 0.72 12.04
N LEU A 67 -8.36 2.05 12.20
CA LEU A 67 -8.16 2.97 11.07
C LEU A 67 -6.73 2.92 10.53
N VAL A 68 -5.73 2.80 11.41
CA VAL A 68 -4.32 2.62 11.03
C VAL A 68 -4.14 1.32 10.24
N GLU A 69 -4.74 0.22 10.67
CA GLU A 69 -4.73 -1.05 9.93
C GLU A 69 -5.36 -0.92 8.55
N LEU A 70 -6.50 -0.23 8.44
CA LEU A 70 -7.15 0.02 7.16
C LEU A 70 -6.29 0.87 6.22
N VAL A 71 -5.62 1.91 6.72
CA VAL A 71 -4.68 2.70 5.91
C VAL A 71 -3.52 1.83 5.45
N CYS A 72 -2.91 1.02 6.32
CA CYS A 72 -1.85 0.07 5.95
C CYS A 72 -2.31 -0.96 4.91
N GLN A 73 -3.56 -1.41 4.95
CA GLN A 73 -4.13 -2.29 3.92
C GLN A 73 -4.35 -1.56 2.58
N HIS A 74 -4.54 -0.24 2.61
CA HIS A 74 -4.84 0.59 1.44
C HIS A 74 -3.60 1.23 0.79
N GLU A 75 -2.55 1.43 1.56
CA GLU A 75 -1.33 2.08 1.15
C GLU A 75 -0.16 1.10 1.25
N GLU A 76 0.63 0.98 0.20
CA GLU A 76 1.94 0.28 0.19
C GLU A 76 2.98 1.00 1.08
N ILE A 77 2.54 1.66 2.16
CA ILE A 77 3.39 2.28 3.17
C ILE A 77 3.80 1.19 4.14
N SER A 78 5.03 0.71 3.97
CA SER A 78 5.67 -0.16 4.95
C SER A 78 5.67 0.51 6.33
N LEU A 79 5.24 -0.25 7.34
CA LEU A 79 5.24 0.16 8.75
C LEU A 79 6.64 0.58 9.26
N THR A 80 7.70 0.22 8.52
CA THR A 80 9.12 0.36 8.88
C THR A 80 9.81 1.63 8.43
N ASP A 81 9.13 2.58 7.76
CA ASP A 81 9.75 3.88 7.45
C ASP A 81 9.94 4.65 8.76
N ASN A 82 11.05 4.36 9.43
CA ASN A 82 11.67 5.15 10.49
C ASN A 82 12.10 6.48 9.88
N VAL A 83 11.14 7.37 9.65
CA VAL A 83 11.43 8.80 9.65
C VAL A 83 11.83 9.11 11.07
N VAL A 84 13.14 9.14 11.30
CA VAL A 84 13.78 9.57 12.55
C VAL A 84 13.05 10.82 13.03
N PRO A 85 12.54 10.86 14.28
CA PRO A 85 11.94 12.07 14.82
C PRO A 85 13.05 13.12 14.93
N SER A 86 13.11 14.02 13.94
CA SER A 86 13.89 15.24 14.04
C SER A 86 13.28 16.09 15.16
N ALA A 87 13.96 16.08 16.30
CA ALA A 87 13.75 16.89 17.50
C ALA A 87 12.34 16.81 18.15
N ARG A 88 12.33 16.48 19.45
CA ARG A 88 11.16 16.61 20.33
C ARG A 88 10.40 17.92 20.05
N PRO A 89 9.14 17.90 19.62
CA PRO A 89 8.29 19.07 19.71
C PRO A 89 7.86 19.19 21.17
N SER A 90 8.23 20.28 21.81
CA SER A 90 7.56 20.71 23.03
C SER A 90 6.09 21.00 22.72
N LEU A 91 5.24 20.88 23.74
CA LEU A 91 3.79 21.15 23.75
C LEU A 91 3.36 22.53 23.17
N GLY A 92 4.28 23.37 22.70
CA GLY A 92 4.03 24.73 22.22
C GLY A 92 3.82 24.92 20.72
N ASN A 93 4.06 23.93 19.85
CA ASN A 93 4.07 24.15 18.39
C ASN A 93 2.81 23.72 17.61
N PHE A 94 1.70 23.39 18.28
CA PHE A 94 0.45 23.02 17.60
C PHE A 94 -0.46 24.20 17.23
N ILE A 95 -0.05 25.44 17.50
CA ILE A 95 -0.78 26.65 17.12
C ILE A 95 -0.24 27.13 15.78
N GLY A 96 -0.96 26.90 14.68
CA GLY A 96 -0.68 27.64 13.47
C GLY A 96 -1.16 27.06 12.15
N TRP A 97 -2.42 26.64 12.02
CA TRP A 97 -3.03 26.48 10.69
C TRP A 97 -4.49 26.95 10.70
N GLY A 98 -4.64 28.25 10.94
CA GLY A 98 -5.84 29.02 10.60
C GLY A 98 -5.49 30.00 9.47
N HIS A 99 -6.08 29.76 8.31
CA HIS A 99 -6.25 30.64 7.16
C HIS A 99 -5.03 31.14 6.34
N SER A 100 -5.15 30.81 5.04
CA SER A 100 -4.82 31.58 3.82
C SER A 100 -3.40 32.08 3.61
N GLU A 101 -2.80 31.68 2.48
CA GLU A 101 -2.33 32.66 1.48
C GLU A 101 -2.15 32.06 0.08
N SER A 102 -2.18 32.97 -0.88
CA SER A 102 -2.40 32.86 -2.32
C SER A 102 -1.33 32.15 -3.13
N GLY A 103 -1.77 31.41 -4.14
CA GLY A 103 -0.92 30.85 -5.20
C GLY A 103 -1.11 29.34 -5.31
N TYR A 104 -2.21 28.88 -5.92
CA TYR A 104 -2.45 27.47 -6.18
C TYR A 104 -1.45 26.94 -7.21
N ASN A 105 -0.29 26.51 -6.74
CA ASN A 105 0.60 25.67 -7.52
C ASN A 105 0.07 24.24 -7.47
N MET A 106 -0.39 23.72 -8.61
CA MET A 106 -1.02 22.40 -8.70
C MET A 106 -0.05 21.29 -8.28
N ASP A 107 1.25 21.48 -8.50
CA ASP A 107 2.29 20.54 -8.09
C ASP A 107 2.44 20.50 -6.56
N VAL A 108 2.34 21.65 -5.89
CA VAL A 108 2.35 21.74 -4.41
C VAL A 108 1.06 21.13 -3.85
N ALA A 109 -0.08 21.32 -4.51
CA ALA A 109 -1.34 20.70 -4.10
C ALA A 109 -1.28 19.16 -4.24
N LEU A 110 -0.66 18.64 -5.31
CA LEU A 110 -0.47 17.22 -5.53
C LEU A 110 0.52 16.61 -4.52
N GLU A 111 1.63 17.28 -4.22
CA GLU A 111 2.58 16.86 -3.16
C GLU A 111 1.92 16.86 -1.77
N VAL A 112 1.07 17.84 -1.47
CA VAL A 112 0.32 17.90 -0.20
C VAL A 112 -0.67 16.74 -0.09
N ILE A 113 -1.33 16.35 -1.19
CA ILE A 113 -2.23 15.19 -1.24
C ILE A 113 -1.44 13.88 -1.14
N ASP A 114 -0.24 13.79 -1.72
CA ASP A 114 0.66 12.63 -1.62
C ASP A 114 1.21 12.40 -0.21
N GLU A 115 1.48 13.46 0.54
CA GLU A 115 2.02 13.37 1.90
C GLU A 115 0.94 13.30 2.99
N GLN A 116 -0.33 13.54 2.65
CA GLN A 116 -1.43 13.56 3.61
C GLN A 116 -1.62 12.21 4.36
N PRO A 117 -1.59 11.04 3.70
CA PRO A 117 -1.75 9.76 4.40
C PRO A 117 -0.57 9.45 5.33
N LYS A 118 0.67 9.69 4.90
CA LYS A 118 1.88 9.54 5.73
C LYS A 118 1.82 10.40 6.98
N ARG A 119 1.41 11.67 6.83
CA ARG A 119 1.27 12.60 7.96
C ARG A 119 0.15 12.18 8.91
N ALA A 120 -0.99 11.70 8.39
CA ALA A 120 -2.08 11.19 9.21
C ALA A 120 -1.63 9.95 10.03
N MET A 121 -0.91 9.04 9.38
CA MET A 121 -0.33 7.85 10.02
C MET A 121 0.69 8.19 11.10
N GLN A 122 1.59 9.15 10.85
CA GLN A 122 2.56 9.57 11.85
C GLN A 122 1.88 10.18 13.08
N ARG A 123 0.85 11.03 12.87
CA ARG A 123 0.06 11.60 13.97
C ARG A 123 -0.67 10.53 14.76
N ALA A 124 -1.25 9.54 14.09
CA ALA A 124 -1.93 8.42 14.73
C ALA A 124 -0.97 7.59 15.60
N ARG A 125 0.25 7.30 15.10
CA ARG A 125 1.28 6.58 15.88
C ARG A 125 1.73 7.36 17.11
N THR A 126 1.94 8.67 16.97
CA THR A 126 2.28 9.52 18.12
C THR A 126 1.17 9.50 19.15
N LEU A 127 -0.09 9.65 18.72
CA LEU A 127 -1.24 9.66 19.62
C LEU A 127 -1.43 8.32 20.34
N LEU A 128 -1.30 7.20 19.62
CA LEU A 128 -1.37 5.86 20.23
C LEU A 128 -0.29 5.65 21.29
N LYS A 129 0.94 6.10 21.01
CA LYS A 129 2.04 6.03 21.97
C LYS A 129 1.80 6.91 23.20
N ASP A 130 1.24 8.10 23.01
CA ASP A 130 0.91 8.99 24.13
C ASP A 130 -0.19 8.39 25.01
N LEU A 131 -1.20 7.74 24.41
CA LEU A 131 -2.26 7.01 25.13
C LEU A 131 -1.69 5.81 25.91
N GLU A 132 -0.82 5.01 25.28
CA GLU A 132 -0.14 3.88 25.93
C GLU A 132 0.68 4.33 27.14
N VAL A 133 1.50 5.38 27.01
CA VAL A 133 2.30 5.93 28.12
C VAL A 133 1.41 6.44 29.25
N LEU A 134 0.26 7.05 28.95
CA LEU A 134 -0.67 7.52 29.97
C LEU A 134 -1.39 6.36 30.66
N GLN A 135 -1.71 5.28 29.94
CA GLN A 135 -2.28 4.06 30.50
C GLN A 135 -1.30 3.39 31.46
N GLU A 136 -0.03 3.23 31.06
CA GLU A 136 1.04 2.72 31.93
C GLU A 136 1.20 3.56 33.20
N GLN A 137 1.12 4.90 33.08
CA GLN A 137 1.17 5.78 34.25
C GLN A 137 -0.01 5.59 35.20
N LEU A 138 -1.22 5.33 34.68
CA LEU A 138 -2.39 5.05 35.51
C LEU A 138 -2.19 3.73 36.26
N ASP A 139 -1.75 2.70 35.55
CA ASP A 139 -1.68 1.31 36.03
C ASP A 139 -0.55 1.09 37.03
N GLU A 140 0.65 1.60 36.71
CA GLU A 140 1.85 1.30 37.48
C GLU A 140 2.08 2.29 38.62
N LYS A 141 1.53 3.52 38.55
CA LYS A 141 1.80 4.57 39.53
C LYS A 141 0.55 5.03 40.26
N LEU A 142 -0.45 5.52 39.54
CA LEU A 142 -1.59 6.17 40.17
C LEU A 142 -2.47 5.17 40.92
N ARG A 143 -2.92 4.06 40.30
CA ARG A 143 -3.77 3.05 40.96
C ARG A 143 -3.12 2.47 42.23
N PRO A 144 -1.83 2.09 42.27
CA PRO A 144 -1.20 1.60 43.48
C PRO A 144 -1.05 2.66 44.59
N GLU A 145 -0.69 3.90 44.24
CA GLU A 145 -0.58 4.99 45.21
C GLU A 145 -1.95 5.37 45.77
N TRP A 146 -2.96 5.34 44.92
CA TRP A 146 -4.35 5.55 45.25
C TRP A 146 -4.84 4.60 46.35
N LEU A 147 -4.67 3.29 46.13
CA LEU A 147 -5.04 2.23 47.08
C LEU A 147 -4.35 2.45 48.43
N LYS A 148 -3.06 2.79 48.43
CA LYS A 148 -2.31 3.07 49.67
C LYS A 148 -2.87 4.27 50.44
N VAL A 149 -3.19 5.36 49.74
CA VAL A 149 -3.77 6.57 50.35
C VAL A 149 -5.17 6.29 50.89
N HIS A 150 -5.99 5.59 50.10
CA HIS A 150 -7.34 5.19 50.50
C HIS A 150 -7.32 4.29 51.74
N ASP A 151 -6.48 3.24 51.77
CA ASP A 151 -6.34 2.34 52.90
C ASP A 151 -5.79 3.04 54.15
N SER A 152 -4.84 3.97 53.97
CA SER A 152 -4.32 4.77 55.08
C SER A 152 -5.39 5.67 55.69
N LEU A 153 -6.21 6.30 54.85
CA LEU A 153 -7.34 7.10 55.32
C LEU A 153 -8.39 6.22 55.99
N TYR A 154 -8.78 5.10 55.37
CA TYR A 154 -9.81 4.20 55.87
C TYR A 154 -9.45 3.53 57.21
N ASN A 155 -8.17 3.18 57.41
CA ASN A 155 -7.73 2.49 58.62
C ASN A 155 -7.22 3.42 59.73
N SER A 156 -7.07 4.72 59.46
CA SER A 156 -6.67 5.70 60.48
C SER A 156 -7.65 5.74 61.65
N LYS A 157 -7.16 5.83 62.88
CA LYS A 157 -8.02 6.01 64.07
C LYS A 157 -8.28 7.48 64.33
N ALA A 158 -9.40 7.78 65.01
CA ALA A 158 -9.70 9.13 65.46
C ALA A 158 -8.55 9.65 66.36
N GLY A 159 -7.89 10.73 65.93
CA GLY A 159 -6.78 11.36 66.64
C GLY A 159 -5.37 11.02 66.13
N GLU A 160 -5.22 10.13 65.15
CA GLU A 160 -3.91 9.87 64.51
C GLU A 160 -3.56 10.97 63.48
N PRO A 161 -2.28 11.38 63.39
CA PRO A 161 -1.85 12.38 62.42
C PRO A 161 -1.98 11.84 60.99
N MET A 162 -2.82 12.50 60.21
CA MET A 162 -3.06 12.18 58.80
C MET A 162 -1.81 12.49 57.94
N GLN A 163 -1.48 11.63 56.98
CA GLN A 163 -0.37 11.85 56.04
C GLN A 163 -0.75 12.86 54.94
N VAL A 164 -0.96 14.12 55.33
CA VAL A 164 -1.41 15.23 54.46
C VAL A 164 -0.54 15.39 53.21
N VAL A 165 0.77 15.26 53.34
CA VAL A 165 1.72 15.41 52.22
C VAL A 165 1.52 14.33 51.15
N GLY A 166 1.29 13.08 51.56
CA GLY A 166 1.07 11.97 50.64
C GLY A 166 -0.26 12.12 49.88
N ILE A 167 -1.31 12.52 50.59
CA ILE A 167 -2.64 12.78 50.00
C ILE A 167 -2.58 13.94 49.00
N ALA A 168 -1.93 15.05 49.38
CA ALA A 168 -1.78 16.22 48.51
C ALA A 168 -1.01 15.88 47.23
N ARG A 169 0.08 15.11 47.35
CA ARG A 169 0.85 14.66 46.19
C ARG A 169 0.04 13.76 45.27
N ASN A 170 -0.70 12.79 45.82
CA ASN A 170 -1.55 11.92 45.02
C ASN A 170 -2.64 12.73 44.26
N MET A 171 -3.28 13.70 44.91
CA MET A 171 -4.24 14.60 44.26
C MET A 171 -3.63 15.45 43.15
N GLU A 172 -2.38 15.90 43.29
CA GLU A 172 -1.65 16.60 42.23
C GLU A 172 -1.38 15.71 41.01
N ASP A 173 -0.90 14.49 41.26
CA ASP A 173 -0.55 13.56 40.19
C ASP A 173 -1.81 13.12 39.42
N VAL A 174 -2.93 12.92 40.12
CA VAL A 174 -4.26 12.67 39.52
C VAL A 174 -4.73 13.83 38.65
N LEU A 175 -4.64 15.08 39.16
CA LEU A 175 -5.01 16.26 38.37
C LEU A 175 -4.14 16.41 37.13
N ARG A 176 -2.83 16.16 37.26
CA ARG A 176 -1.89 16.23 36.14
C ARG A 176 -2.23 15.19 35.08
N TRP A 177 -2.49 13.95 35.48
CA TRP A 177 -2.85 12.87 34.58
C TRP A 177 -4.18 13.13 33.87
N ARG A 178 -5.23 13.52 34.61
CA ARG A 178 -6.55 13.85 34.04
C ARG A 178 -6.45 14.96 32.99
N HIS A 179 -5.63 15.98 33.26
CA HIS A 179 -5.38 17.06 32.31
C HIS A 179 -4.67 16.57 31.05
N GLN A 180 -3.63 15.74 31.20
CA GLN A 180 -2.88 15.18 30.08
C GLN A 180 -3.75 14.27 29.20
N ILE A 181 -4.50 13.34 29.79
CA ILE A 181 -5.33 12.41 29.02
C ILE A 181 -6.49 13.13 28.33
N SER A 182 -7.11 14.12 28.99
CA SER A 182 -8.17 14.92 28.36
C SER A 182 -7.65 15.71 27.17
N ALA A 183 -6.43 16.27 27.27
CA ALA A 183 -5.78 16.94 26.16
C ALA A 183 -5.55 15.97 25.00
N VAL A 184 -4.99 14.79 25.24
CA VAL A 184 -4.75 13.75 24.22
C VAL A 184 -6.06 13.30 23.56
N LEU A 185 -7.09 13.00 24.35
CA LEU A 185 -8.41 12.59 23.88
C LEU A 185 -9.07 13.64 22.98
N SER A 186 -8.88 14.94 23.27
CA SER A 186 -9.43 16.03 22.43
C SER A 186 -8.92 15.98 20.98
N TRP A 187 -7.73 15.42 20.74
CA TRP A 187 -7.15 15.27 19.40
C TRP A 187 -7.57 13.99 18.68
N ALA A 188 -8.06 12.97 19.40
CA ALA A 188 -8.41 11.67 18.84
C ALA A 188 -9.45 11.77 17.71
N GLY A 189 -10.45 12.64 17.87
CA GLY A 189 -11.46 12.88 16.84
C GLY A 189 -10.88 13.44 15.54
N SER A 190 -9.95 14.40 15.65
CA SER A 190 -9.26 15.01 14.50
C SER A 190 -8.35 13.99 13.79
N VAL A 191 -7.61 13.18 14.54
CA VAL A 191 -6.77 12.11 13.98
C VAL A 191 -7.62 11.06 13.26
N CYS A 192 -8.74 10.63 13.86
CA CYS A 192 -9.67 9.70 13.21
C CYS A 192 -10.22 10.25 11.89
N HIS A 193 -10.53 11.56 11.83
CA HIS A 193 -10.99 12.18 10.59
C HIS A 193 -9.91 12.17 9.52
N HIS A 194 -8.69 12.61 9.85
CA HIS A 194 -7.57 12.59 8.90
C HIS A 194 -7.23 11.18 8.39
N LEU A 195 -7.35 10.15 9.25
CA LEU A 195 -7.16 8.77 8.82
C LEU A 195 -8.25 8.30 7.85
N ARG A 196 -9.51 8.73 8.02
CA ARG A 196 -10.57 8.42 7.05
C ARG A 196 -10.33 9.11 5.71
N ASP A 197 -9.95 10.38 5.72
CA ASP A 197 -9.63 11.11 4.50
C ASP A 197 -8.46 10.43 3.78
N ALA A 198 -7.45 9.96 4.52
CA ALA A 198 -6.35 9.19 3.97
C ALA A 198 -6.83 7.88 3.32
N ILE A 199 -7.73 7.14 3.97
CA ILE A 199 -8.35 5.92 3.40
C ILE A 199 -9.07 6.26 2.09
N GLU A 200 -9.87 7.32 2.05
CA GLU A 200 -10.60 7.74 0.85
C GLU A 200 -9.65 8.11 -0.30
N VAL A 201 -8.59 8.87 -0.02
CA VAL A 201 -7.54 9.21 -0.99
C VAL A 201 -6.86 7.94 -1.53
N CYS A 202 -6.52 6.98 -0.67
CA CYS A 202 -5.91 5.73 -1.09
C CYS A 202 -6.84 4.87 -1.95
N GLN A 203 -8.13 4.81 -1.60
CA GLN A 203 -9.15 4.12 -2.39
C GLN A 203 -9.34 4.77 -3.76
N ALA A 204 -9.44 6.09 -3.82
CA ALA A 204 -9.54 6.84 -5.07
C ALA A 204 -8.33 6.58 -5.99
N ARG A 205 -7.11 6.58 -5.43
CA ARG A 205 -5.88 6.25 -6.18
C ARG A 205 -5.92 4.84 -6.75
N ARG A 206 -6.36 3.86 -5.98
CA ARG A 206 -6.51 2.47 -6.46
C ARG A 206 -7.52 2.39 -7.60
N ALA A 207 -8.67 3.05 -7.46
CA ALA A 207 -9.69 3.10 -8.50
C ALA A 207 -9.16 3.77 -9.79
N ASP A 208 -8.44 4.88 -9.67
CA ASP A 208 -7.82 5.55 -10.81
C ASP A 208 -6.75 4.69 -11.48
N ARG A 209 -5.87 4.03 -10.71
CA ARG A 209 -4.89 3.07 -11.25
C ARG A 209 -5.59 1.96 -12.04
N GLU A 210 -6.66 1.39 -11.50
CA GLU A 210 -7.41 0.33 -12.17
C GLU A 210 -8.11 0.83 -13.45
N LYS A 211 -8.69 2.02 -13.40
CA LYS A 211 -9.26 2.70 -14.58
C LYS A 211 -8.21 2.93 -15.66
N TRP A 212 -7.03 3.43 -15.30
CA TRP A 212 -5.92 3.63 -16.24
C TRP A 212 -5.40 2.31 -16.80
N ARG A 213 -5.33 1.24 -16.00
CA ARG A 213 -5.00 -0.11 -16.50
C ARG A 213 -6.01 -0.59 -17.53
N SER A 214 -7.31 -0.49 -17.22
CA SER A 214 -8.38 -0.88 -18.13
C SER A 214 -8.35 -0.10 -19.44
N LEU A 215 -8.16 1.22 -19.39
CA LEU A 215 -8.01 2.07 -20.58
C LEU A 215 -6.79 1.68 -21.40
N THR A 216 -5.64 1.49 -20.75
CA THR A 216 -4.40 1.07 -21.41
C THR A 216 -4.59 -0.28 -22.10
N TRP A 217 -5.24 -1.23 -21.45
CA TRP A 217 -5.55 -2.53 -22.03
C TRP A 217 -6.50 -2.47 -23.22
N THR A 218 -7.51 -1.61 -23.13
CA THR A 218 -8.47 -1.39 -24.23
C THR A 218 -7.74 -0.82 -25.45
N LEU A 219 -6.85 0.17 -25.24
CA LEU A 219 -6.03 0.75 -26.30
C LEU A 219 -5.05 -0.27 -26.89
N ILE A 220 -4.36 -1.05 -26.05
CA ILE A 220 -3.45 -2.12 -26.49
C ILE A 220 -4.20 -3.16 -27.32
N SER A 221 -5.41 -3.54 -26.92
CA SER A 221 -6.19 -4.57 -27.62
C SER A 221 -6.83 -4.06 -28.93
N GLY A 222 -6.97 -2.75 -29.10
CA GLY A 222 -7.41 -2.13 -30.35
C GLY A 222 -6.29 -1.91 -31.39
N ALA A 223 -5.03 -2.13 -31.01
CA ALA A 223 -3.88 -2.04 -31.93
C ALA A 223 -3.70 -3.32 -32.77
N ASP A 224 -2.87 -3.23 -33.81
CA ASP A 224 -2.43 -4.41 -34.57
C ASP A 224 -1.88 -5.51 -33.64
N VAL A 225 -2.14 -6.78 -33.97
CA VAL A 225 -1.82 -7.95 -33.12
C VAL A 225 -0.34 -7.97 -32.73
N HIS A 226 0.57 -7.60 -33.65
CA HIS A 226 2.01 -7.56 -33.37
C HIS A 226 2.41 -6.44 -32.41
N ILE A 227 1.76 -5.28 -32.53
CA ILE A 227 2.00 -4.12 -31.66
C ILE A 227 1.41 -4.39 -30.27
N SER A 228 0.18 -4.92 -30.22
CA SER A 228 -0.54 -5.29 -29.00
C SER A 228 0.26 -6.27 -28.15
N ALA A 229 0.74 -7.37 -28.74
CA ALA A 229 1.52 -8.38 -28.05
C ALA A 229 2.84 -7.83 -27.48
N ARG A 230 3.53 -6.95 -28.22
CA ARG A 230 4.78 -6.32 -27.78
C ARG A 230 4.53 -5.30 -26.65
N MET A 231 3.49 -4.48 -26.75
CA MET A 231 3.13 -3.53 -25.69
C MET A 231 2.74 -4.26 -24.40
N ALA A 232 1.97 -5.33 -24.49
CA ALA A 232 1.61 -6.20 -23.38
C ALA A 232 2.86 -6.80 -22.70
N ALA A 233 3.80 -7.31 -23.50
CA ALA A 233 5.05 -7.88 -22.99
C ALA A 233 5.93 -6.84 -22.27
N VAL A 234 6.12 -5.66 -22.86
CA VAL A 234 6.92 -4.59 -22.23
C VAL A 234 6.27 -4.09 -20.94
N ALA A 235 4.95 -3.92 -20.93
CA ALA A 235 4.23 -3.49 -19.73
C ALA A 235 4.37 -4.49 -18.59
N TRP A 236 4.26 -5.79 -18.87
CA TRP A 236 4.42 -6.84 -17.88
C TRP A 236 5.87 -6.97 -17.39
N LEU A 237 6.87 -6.96 -18.29
CA LEU A 237 8.29 -7.02 -17.90
C LEU A 237 8.71 -5.83 -17.02
N ARG A 238 8.24 -4.61 -17.32
CA ARG A 238 8.50 -3.43 -16.47
C ARG A 238 7.91 -3.58 -15.07
N ARG A 239 6.77 -4.25 -14.97
CA ARG A 239 6.10 -4.51 -13.69
C ARG A 239 6.85 -5.55 -12.87
N VAL A 240 7.22 -6.68 -13.48
CA VAL A 240 8.05 -7.71 -12.84
C VAL A 240 9.35 -7.11 -12.33
N GLN A 241 10.00 -6.23 -13.11
CA GLN A 241 11.19 -5.51 -12.67
C GLN A 241 10.93 -4.59 -11.48
N ALA A 242 9.87 -3.77 -11.52
CA ALA A 242 9.51 -2.88 -10.42
C ALA A 242 9.23 -3.65 -9.11
N GLU A 243 8.59 -4.81 -9.21
CA GLU A 243 8.30 -5.71 -8.08
C GLU A 243 9.56 -6.44 -7.58
N SER A 244 10.46 -6.87 -8.47
CA SER A 244 11.77 -7.43 -8.10
C SER A 244 12.68 -6.42 -7.37
N TYR A 245 12.60 -5.12 -7.72
CA TYR A 245 13.25 -4.07 -6.93
C TYR A 245 12.56 -3.80 -5.59
N ALA A 246 11.27 -4.14 -5.46
CA ALA A 246 10.50 -4.01 -4.24
C ALA A 246 10.75 -5.15 -3.24
N ASP A 247 11.49 -6.20 -3.60
CA ASP A 247 11.90 -7.36 -2.77
C ASP A 247 12.81 -7.00 -1.56
N ARG A 248 13.00 -5.70 -1.30
CA ARG A 248 13.49 -5.14 -0.02
C ARG A 248 12.37 -4.74 0.94
N ARG A 249 11.11 -4.92 0.57
CA ARG A 249 9.91 -4.72 1.37
C ARG A 249 9.07 -5.99 1.27
N PRO A 250 8.69 -6.63 2.39
CA PRO A 250 7.83 -7.79 2.34
C PRO A 250 6.46 -7.36 1.82
N LEU A 251 6.14 -7.75 0.58
CA LEU A 251 4.79 -7.64 0.03
C LEU A 251 4.00 -8.87 0.51
N ASP A 252 3.20 -8.68 1.54
CA ASP A 252 2.36 -9.73 2.15
C ASP A 252 1.05 -9.99 1.35
N ASP A 253 0.93 -9.45 0.14
CA ASP A 253 -0.34 -9.40 -0.60
C ASP A 253 -0.40 -10.44 -1.73
N ALA A 254 -1.01 -11.57 -1.43
CA ALA A 254 -1.43 -12.61 -2.39
C ALA A 254 -2.27 -12.07 -3.56
N ALA A 255 -2.83 -10.85 -3.46
CA ALA A 255 -3.56 -10.20 -4.55
C ALA A 255 -2.63 -9.69 -5.69
N THR A 256 -1.40 -9.27 -5.36
CA THR A 256 -0.43 -8.74 -6.33
C THR A 256 0.24 -9.88 -7.11
N GLU A 257 0.63 -10.93 -6.40
CA GLU A 257 1.20 -12.17 -6.97
C GLU A 257 0.21 -12.88 -7.91
N ASN A 258 -1.07 -12.91 -7.53
CA ASN A 258 -2.14 -13.38 -8.40
C ASN A 258 -2.31 -12.56 -9.67
N LEU A 259 -2.22 -11.23 -9.58
CA LEU A 259 -2.38 -10.38 -10.76
C LEU A 259 -1.23 -10.59 -11.76
N VAL A 260 -0.01 -10.76 -11.26
CA VAL A 260 1.22 -10.93 -12.06
C VAL A 260 1.22 -12.27 -12.79
N SER A 261 0.81 -13.34 -12.11
CA SER A 261 0.68 -14.69 -12.68
C SER A 261 -0.46 -14.80 -13.70
N THR A 262 -1.64 -14.23 -13.39
CA THR A 262 -2.78 -14.24 -14.31
C THR A 262 -2.48 -13.45 -15.59
N PHE A 263 -1.77 -12.32 -15.46
CA PHE A 263 -1.30 -11.54 -16.60
C PHE A 263 -0.19 -12.24 -17.40
N ALA A 264 0.69 -13.01 -16.75
CA ALA A 264 1.78 -13.72 -17.42
C ALA A 264 1.23 -14.68 -18.49
N ASN A 265 0.20 -15.46 -18.15
CA ASN A 265 -0.46 -16.37 -19.10
C ASN A 265 -1.06 -15.62 -20.30
N GLU A 266 -1.74 -14.49 -20.07
CA GLU A 266 -2.33 -13.69 -21.16
C GLU A 266 -1.25 -13.10 -22.07
N VAL A 267 -0.17 -12.57 -21.50
CA VAL A 267 0.96 -11.98 -22.23
C VAL A 267 1.69 -13.04 -23.08
N LEU A 268 1.95 -14.23 -22.51
CA LEU A 268 2.53 -15.35 -23.23
C LEU A 268 1.61 -15.81 -24.37
N ALA A 269 0.31 -15.93 -24.12
CA ALA A 269 -0.67 -16.33 -25.14
C ALA A 269 -0.69 -15.36 -26.34
N ARG A 270 -0.69 -14.05 -26.09
CA ARG A 270 -0.66 -13.02 -27.16
C ARG A 270 0.62 -13.10 -28.00
N ASN A 271 1.77 -13.33 -27.38
CA ASN A 271 3.04 -13.44 -28.10
C ASN A 271 3.18 -14.78 -28.85
N LEU A 272 2.55 -15.86 -28.38
CA LEU A 272 2.47 -17.13 -29.11
C LEU A 272 1.65 -17.00 -30.41
N ILE A 273 0.59 -16.18 -30.43
CA ILE A 273 -0.17 -15.91 -31.67
C ILE A 273 0.73 -15.22 -32.71
N VAL A 274 1.54 -14.26 -32.28
CA VAL A 274 2.52 -13.59 -33.17
C VAL A 274 3.57 -14.57 -33.69
N ALA A 275 4.02 -15.49 -32.84
CA ALA A 275 4.99 -16.51 -33.23
C ALA A 275 4.41 -17.49 -34.27
N ASP A 276 3.16 -17.94 -34.12
CA ASP A 276 2.48 -18.80 -35.11
C ASP A 276 2.32 -18.09 -36.46
N ASP A 277 1.92 -16.82 -36.47
CA ASP A 277 1.87 -16.03 -37.72
C ASP A 277 3.23 -16.01 -38.43
N LEU A 278 4.32 -15.78 -37.68
CA LEU A 278 5.68 -15.80 -38.23
C LEU A 278 6.10 -17.19 -38.71
N GLN A 279 5.74 -18.27 -38.01
CA GLN A 279 5.98 -19.66 -38.45
C GLN A 279 5.30 -19.95 -39.79
N GLN A 280 4.04 -19.53 -39.95
CA GLN A 280 3.31 -19.69 -41.21
C GLN A 280 3.94 -18.87 -42.33
N ARG A 281 4.38 -17.64 -42.05
CA ARG A 281 5.05 -16.77 -43.02
C ARG A 281 6.40 -17.34 -43.46
N LEU A 282 7.24 -17.83 -42.54
CA LEU A 282 8.51 -18.50 -42.86
C LEU A 282 8.28 -19.72 -43.78
N LYS A 283 7.26 -20.53 -43.48
CA LYS A 283 6.88 -21.69 -44.31
C LYS A 283 6.43 -21.27 -45.72
N LYS A 284 5.58 -20.25 -45.83
CA LYS A 284 5.14 -19.69 -47.13
C LYS A 284 6.33 -19.16 -47.92
N CYS A 285 7.25 -18.45 -47.27
CA CYS A 285 8.46 -17.91 -47.90
C CYS A 285 9.38 -19.03 -48.41
N ALA A 286 9.63 -20.08 -47.62
CA ALA A 286 10.42 -21.23 -48.06
C ALA A 286 9.78 -21.91 -49.30
N GLY A 287 8.46 -22.07 -49.31
CA GLY A 287 7.72 -22.59 -50.46
C GLY A 287 7.77 -21.66 -51.69
N ALA A 288 7.82 -20.35 -51.49
CA ALA A 288 8.01 -19.38 -52.57
C ALA A 288 9.43 -19.42 -53.14
N VAL A 289 10.47 -19.55 -52.29
CA VAL A 289 11.87 -19.75 -52.73
C VAL A 289 11.98 -20.97 -53.64
N MET A 290 11.42 -22.11 -53.23
CA MET A 290 11.46 -23.35 -54.02
C MET A 290 10.77 -23.23 -55.38
N ARG A 291 9.75 -22.38 -55.51
CA ARG A 291 8.98 -22.19 -56.76
C ARG A 291 9.62 -21.17 -57.69
N LEU A 292 10.12 -20.07 -57.15
CA LEU A 292 10.47 -18.88 -57.92
C LEU A 292 11.98 -18.74 -58.19
N VAL A 293 12.83 -19.43 -57.43
CA VAL A 293 14.29 -19.35 -57.60
C VAL A 293 14.78 -20.54 -58.44
N PRO A 294 15.40 -20.32 -59.62
CA PRO A 294 15.79 -21.39 -60.53
C PRO A 294 17.08 -22.11 -60.13
N GLU A 295 17.96 -21.45 -59.37
CA GLU A 295 19.28 -21.98 -59.00
C GLU A 295 19.20 -22.90 -57.78
N ARG A 296 19.51 -24.19 -57.97
CA ARG A 296 19.44 -25.20 -56.90
C ARG A 296 20.31 -24.88 -55.67
N GLY A 297 21.51 -24.32 -55.88
CA GLY A 297 22.40 -23.91 -54.80
C GLY A 297 21.82 -22.77 -53.96
N ALA A 298 21.29 -21.74 -54.63
CA ALA A 298 20.62 -20.61 -54.00
C ALA A 298 19.35 -21.03 -53.25
N VAL A 299 18.54 -21.92 -53.83
CA VAL A 299 17.36 -22.50 -53.16
C VAL A 299 17.77 -23.23 -51.88
N HIS A 300 18.79 -24.10 -51.95
CA HIS A 300 19.22 -24.86 -50.79
C HIS A 300 19.68 -23.95 -49.64
N THR A 301 20.53 -22.96 -49.94
CA THR A 301 21.02 -22.01 -48.93
C THR A 301 19.91 -21.14 -48.33
N ALA A 302 19.03 -20.60 -49.16
CA ALA A 302 17.95 -19.73 -48.70
C ALA A 302 16.88 -20.49 -47.90
N VAL A 303 16.50 -21.69 -48.35
CA VAL A 303 15.56 -22.56 -47.62
C VAL A 303 16.18 -23.05 -46.32
N GLN A 304 17.47 -23.39 -46.29
CA GLN A 304 18.15 -23.79 -45.06
C GLN A 304 18.11 -22.68 -44.02
N LYS A 305 18.50 -21.44 -44.38
CA LYS A 305 18.41 -20.28 -43.47
C LYS A 305 17.00 -20.03 -42.93
N LEU A 306 15.98 -20.12 -43.80
CA LEU A 306 14.58 -19.97 -43.36
C LEU A 306 14.12 -21.13 -42.47
N SER A 307 14.62 -22.34 -42.72
CA SER A 307 14.30 -23.53 -41.92
C SER A 307 14.99 -23.48 -40.56
N ASP A 308 16.23 -23.00 -40.49
CA ASP A 308 16.97 -22.83 -39.23
C ASP A 308 16.24 -21.84 -38.30
N VAL A 309 15.84 -20.68 -38.83
CA VAL A 309 15.05 -19.69 -38.08
C VAL A 309 13.69 -20.25 -37.67
N LYS A 310 13.06 -21.06 -38.55
CA LYS A 310 11.79 -21.72 -38.22
C LYS A 310 11.95 -22.75 -37.09
N ILE A 311 13.00 -23.58 -37.12
CA ILE A 311 13.28 -24.57 -36.07
C ILE A 311 13.52 -23.86 -34.73
N GLU A 312 14.23 -22.75 -34.75
CA GLU A 312 14.49 -21.95 -33.56
C GLU A 312 13.18 -21.43 -32.93
N ILE A 313 12.32 -20.77 -33.70
CA ILE A 313 11.03 -20.28 -33.17
C ILE A 313 10.10 -21.44 -32.79
N ASP A 314 10.10 -22.57 -33.51
CA ASP A 314 9.33 -23.77 -33.17
C ASP A 314 9.72 -24.33 -31.79
N THR A 315 11.02 -24.34 -31.47
CA THR A 315 11.54 -24.80 -30.18
C THR A 315 11.06 -23.90 -29.05
N VAL A 316 11.25 -22.59 -29.19
CA VAL A 316 10.85 -21.62 -28.14
C VAL A 316 9.32 -21.57 -27.96
N VAL A 317 8.55 -21.71 -29.05
CA VAL A 317 7.08 -21.81 -29.00
C VAL A 317 6.65 -23.06 -28.25
N HIS A 318 7.32 -24.20 -28.45
CA HIS A 318 7.04 -25.44 -27.74
C HIS A 318 7.26 -25.27 -26.24
N ASP A 319 8.45 -24.81 -25.84
CA ASP A 319 8.84 -24.63 -24.44
C ASP A 319 7.92 -23.64 -23.73
N THR A 320 7.61 -22.51 -24.39
CA THR A 320 6.70 -21.50 -23.85
C THR A 320 5.26 -22.02 -23.73
N THR A 321 4.80 -22.85 -24.67
CA THR A 321 3.46 -23.46 -24.61
C THR A 321 3.39 -24.47 -23.47
N GLU A 322 4.43 -25.27 -23.26
CA GLU A 322 4.50 -26.22 -22.15
C GLU A 322 4.46 -25.48 -20.80
N LEU A 323 5.25 -24.42 -20.65
CA LEU A 323 5.21 -23.57 -19.47
C LEU A 323 3.81 -22.98 -19.24
N ARG A 324 3.13 -22.54 -20.31
CA ARG A 324 1.78 -21.99 -20.21
C ARG A 324 0.74 -23.01 -19.78
N VAL A 325 0.85 -24.27 -20.23
CA VAL A 325 -0.01 -25.37 -19.76
C VAL A 325 0.21 -25.62 -18.27
N ARG A 326 1.47 -25.56 -17.80
CA ARG A 326 1.77 -25.64 -16.37
C ARG A 326 1.13 -24.47 -15.61
N LEU A 327 1.21 -23.24 -16.13
CA LEU A 327 0.65 -22.03 -15.50
C LEU A 327 -0.88 -22.09 -15.34
N VAL A 328 -1.62 -22.64 -16.30
CA VAL A 328 -3.09 -22.76 -16.21
C VAL A 328 -3.53 -23.78 -15.13
N GLY A 329 -2.67 -24.74 -14.79
CA GLY A 329 -2.94 -25.78 -13.79
C GLY A 329 -2.57 -25.42 -12.35
N VAL A 330 -1.81 -24.34 -12.13
CA VAL A 330 -1.35 -23.93 -10.80
C VAL A 330 -2.40 -23.04 -10.13
N ARG A 331 -2.77 -23.36 -8.89
CA ARG A 331 -3.63 -22.47 -8.10
C ARG A 331 -2.84 -21.22 -7.74
N ALA A 332 -3.50 -20.08 -7.84
CA ALA A 332 -3.15 -18.78 -7.27
C ALA A 332 -2.22 -18.78 -6.02
N LYS A 333 -2.48 -19.69 -5.07
CA LYS A 333 -1.77 -19.76 -3.78
C LYS A 333 -0.46 -20.57 -3.81
N ASP A 334 -0.20 -21.27 -4.89
CA ASP A 334 0.93 -22.20 -5.07
C ASP A 334 1.94 -21.68 -6.11
N VAL A 335 1.75 -20.46 -6.63
CA VAL A 335 2.67 -19.80 -7.55
C VAL A 335 3.87 -19.30 -6.75
N SER A 336 5.00 -19.98 -6.83
CA SER A 336 6.27 -19.51 -6.25
C SER A 336 6.94 -18.44 -7.13
N ALA A 337 7.80 -17.61 -6.53
CA ALA A 337 8.64 -16.63 -7.23
C ALA A 337 9.40 -17.22 -8.44
N THR A 338 9.82 -18.49 -8.34
CA THR A 338 10.48 -19.22 -9.43
C THR A 338 9.61 -19.35 -10.68
N PHE A 339 8.27 -19.41 -10.57
CA PHE A 339 7.38 -19.45 -11.74
C PHE A 339 7.32 -18.11 -12.47
N THR A 340 7.37 -16.99 -11.73
CA THR A 340 7.41 -15.66 -12.33
C THR A 340 8.73 -15.45 -13.07
N GLU A 341 9.85 -15.92 -12.49
CA GLU A 341 11.17 -15.93 -13.14
C GLU A 341 11.19 -16.79 -14.42
N ASP A 342 10.63 -18.01 -14.37
CA ASP A 342 10.52 -18.89 -15.53
C ASP A 342 9.67 -18.27 -16.64
N ALA A 343 8.52 -17.66 -16.30
CA ALA A 343 7.67 -16.95 -17.26
C ALA A 343 8.37 -15.72 -17.85
N GLU A 344 9.18 -15.03 -17.05
CA GLU A 344 9.96 -13.88 -17.49
C GLU A 344 11.04 -14.29 -18.48
N ALA A 345 11.79 -15.36 -18.18
CA ALA A 345 12.80 -15.92 -19.05
C ALA A 345 12.18 -16.40 -20.38
N ALA A 346 11.11 -17.19 -20.32
CA ALA A 346 10.40 -17.68 -21.50
C ALA A 346 9.86 -16.56 -22.38
N LEU A 347 9.29 -15.49 -21.79
CA LEU A 347 8.81 -14.34 -22.57
C LEU A 347 9.98 -13.61 -23.26
N ARG A 348 11.12 -13.43 -22.59
CA ARG A 348 12.30 -12.79 -23.20
C ARG A 348 12.85 -13.62 -24.35
N GLU A 349 12.93 -14.95 -24.19
CA GLU A 349 13.36 -15.85 -25.25
C GLU A 349 12.40 -15.83 -26.44
N LEU A 350 11.09 -15.86 -26.18
CA LEU A 350 10.05 -15.77 -27.21
C LEU A 350 10.13 -14.45 -27.98
N LEU A 351 10.29 -13.31 -27.31
CA LEU A 351 10.48 -12.02 -27.96
C LEU A 351 11.75 -11.99 -28.82
N SER A 352 12.83 -12.61 -28.34
CA SER A 352 14.10 -12.71 -29.06
C SER A 352 13.96 -13.54 -30.35
N ALA A 353 13.25 -14.68 -30.28
CA ALA A 353 12.95 -15.52 -31.44
C ALA A 353 12.00 -14.83 -32.45
N ILE A 354 11.00 -14.09 -31.95
CA ILE A 354 10.12 -13.24 -32.76
C ILE A 354 10.93 -12.17 -33.50
N ASP A 355 11.85 -11.48 -32.82
CA ASP A 355 12.67 -10.42 -33.42
C ASP A 355 13.63 -11.00 -34.48
N ARG A 356 14.24 -12.17 -34.24
CA ARG A 356 15.05 -12.88 -35.26
C ARG A 356 14.22 -13.33 -36.46
N SER A 357 13.01 -13.84 -36.23
CA SER A 357 12.10 -14.26 -37.30
C SER A 357 11.62 -13.07 -38.13
N LYS A 358 11.33 -11.93 -37.49
CA LYS A 358 11.01 -10.68 -38.18
C LYS A 358 12.20 -10.19 -38.99
N ALA A 359 13.41 -10.21 -38.43
CA ALA A 359 14.64 -9.83 -39.12
C ALA A 359 14.88 -10.67 -40.39
N ALA A 360 14.68 -11.99 -40.31
CA ALA A 360 14.80 -12.90 -41.45
C ALA A 360 13.76 -12.66 -42.56
N LEU A 361 12.63 -12.02 -42.22
CA LEU A 361 11.53 -11.69 -43.12
C LEU A 361 11.48 -10.21 -43.53
N VAL A 362 12.49 -9.40 -43.16
CA VAL A 362 12.48 -7.95 -43.45
C VAL A 362 12.36 -7.72 -44.95
N GLY A 363 11.36 -6.93 -45.35
CA GLY A 363 11.12 -6.59 -46.75
C GLY A 363 10.67 -7.76 -47.62
N CYS A 364 10.26 -8.88 -47.03
CA CYS A 364 9.75 -10.02 -47.79
C CYS A 364 8.39 -9.67 -48.43
N PRO A 365 8.25 -9.77 -49.77
CA PRO A 365 7.02 -9.33 -50.45
C PRO A 365 5.85 -10.32 -50.36
N VAL A 366 6.01 -11.47 -49.70
CA VAL A 366 5.05 -12.60 -49.68
C VAL A 366 3.68 -12.28 -49.02
N ASP A 367 3.57 -11.16 -48.29
CA ASP A 367 2.30 -10.73 -47.66
C ASP A 367 1.58 -9.57 -48.39
N SER A 368 2.12 -9.12 -49.53
CA SER A 368 1.51 -8.06 -50.33
C SER A 368 0.39 -8.68 -51.17
N HIS A 369 -0.87 -8.53 -50.74
CA HIS A 369 -2.02 -8.82 -51.59
C HIS A 369 -2.13 -7.73 -52.68
N ALA A 370 -1.31 -7.80 -53.74
CA ALA A 370 -1.45 -6.91 -54.91
C ALA A 370 -0.87 -7.53 -56.19
N ASP A 371 -1.77 -7.99 -57.06
CA ASP A 371 -1.58 -8.23 -58.49
C ASP A 371 -0.41 -9.12 -58.92
N SER A 372 -0.76 -10.38 -59.20
CA SER A 372 0.07 -11.37 -59.86
C SER A 372 0.71 -10.83 -61.14
N GLY A 373 2.02 -10.57 -61.09
CA GLY A 373 2.81 -10.13 -62.23
C GLY A 373 4.30 -10.45 -62.10
N ASN A 374 5.03 -10.36 -63.21
CA ASN A 374 6.49 -10.56 -63.27
C ASN A 374 7.26 -9.62 -62.31
N GLU A 375 6.68 -8.48 -61.91
CA GLU A 375 7.33 -7.53 -61.00
C GLU A 375 7.42 -8.02 -59.55
N GLU A 376 6.41 -8.75 -59.07
CA GLU A 376 6.46 -9.38 -57.73
C GLU A 376 7.47 -10.52 -57.70
N GLU A 377 7.50 -11.36 -58.74
CA GLU A 377 8.49 -12.44 -58.84
C GLU A 377 9.92 -11.88 -58.87
N ASN A 378 10.14 -10.81 -59.63
CA ASN A 378 11.44 -10.14 -59.70
C ASN A 378 11.81 -9.46 -58.37
N SER A 379 10.83 -8.89 -57.66
CA SER A 379 11.04 -8.30 -56.33
C SER A 379 11.33 -9.35 -55.28
N PHE A 380 10.65 -10.50 -55.32
CA PHE A 380 10.92 -11.64 -54.44
C PHE A 380 12.30 -12.25 -54.72
N ARG A 381 12.68 -12.45 -55.99
CA ARG A 381 14.03 -12.93 -56.35
C ARG A 381 15.13 -11.96 -55.91
N ARG A 382 14.88 -10.65 -56.01
CA ARG A 382 15.79 -9.61 -55.50
C ARG A 382 15.91 -9.70 -53.98
N TRP A 383 14.79 -9.83 -53.26
CA TRP A 383 14.81 -10.03 -51.81
C TRP A 383 15.58 -11.27 -51.40
N VAL A 384 15.36 -12.42 -52.06
CA VAL A 384 16.12 -13.65 -51.76
C VAL A 384 17.63 -13.41 -51.94
N ARG A 385 18.02 -12.74 -53.02
CA ARG A 385 19.43 -12.40 -53.27
C ARG A 385 20.00 -11.49 -52.18
N ASP A 386 19.28 -10.43 -51.85
CA ASP A 386 19.80 -9.31 -51.05
C ASP A 386 19.68 -9.56 -49.54
N VAL A 387 18.76 -10.43 -49.10
CA VAL A 387 18.48 -10.70 -47.67
C VAL A 387 18.86 -12.12 -47.26
N LEU A 388 18.54 -13.14 -48.07
CA LEU A 388 18.82 -14.53 -47.71
C LEU A 388 20.19 -15.01 -48.21
N LEU A 389 20.70 -14.50 -49.33
CA LEU A 389 21.95 -14.96 -49.92
C LEU A 389 23.15 -14.04 -49.65
N VAL A 390 22.91 -12.83 -49.14
CA VAL A 390 23.98 -11.99 -48.57
C VAL A 390 24.50 -12.65 -47.28
N ARG A 391 25.83 -12.63 -47.13
CA ARG A 391 26.56 -13.24 -46.01
C ARG A 391 26.46 -12.41 -44.74
#